data_AF-A0A8T7I3S2-F1
#
_entry.id   AF-A0A8T7I3S2-F1
#
_cell.length_a   1.000
_cell.length_b   1.000
_cell.length_c   1.000
_cell.angle_alpha   90.00
_cell.angle_beta   90.00
_cell.angle_gamma   90.00
#
_symmetry.space_group_name_H-M   'P 1'
#
loop_
_entity.id
_entity.type
_entity.pdbx_description
1 polymer ?
#
loop_
_entity_poly.entity_id
_entity_poly.type
_entity_poly.pdbx_seq_one_letter_code
_entity_poly.pdbx_strand_id
1 'polypeptide(L)'
;MKNCKCEDFEDLEMLRKVISKRIKETKKLKKALKLLSKSDDGEHVLMECESCGQYWQGSRAWNWGNDLYLFHVPKITTEDWQQEVYVQPDELLIYVASLQGILSQGNFEPKNEPCRVVGCDNPAIKGLVNCLEHHVQNLQKINQLPQNPNGRWFPPYLAENFKPTFNK
;
A
#
# COMPACT_ATOMS: atom_id res chain seq x y z
N MET A 1 -5.36 -23.27 25.72
CA MET A 1 -4.94 -22.46 24.55
C MET A 1 -6.04 -22.53 23.51
N LYS A 2 -6.66 -21.41 23.16
CA LYS A 2 -7.66 -21.39 22.07
C LYS A 2 -6.90 -21.54 20.75
N ASN A 3 -7.26 -22.55 19.94
CA ASN A 3 -6.71 -22.76 18.60
C ASN A 3 -7.09 -21.58 17.69
N CYS A 4 -6.22 -20.56 17.60
CA CYS A 4 -6.36 -19.53 16.57
C CYS A 4 -5.69 -19.96 15.27
N LYS A 5 -6.21 -19.42 14.16
CA LYS A 5 -5.73 -19.71 12.80
C LYS A 5 -5.03 -18.52 12.16
N CYS A 6 -4.58 -17.54 12.95
CA CYS A 6 -4.01 -16.31 12.38
C CYS A 6 -2.75 -16.59 11.55
N GLU A 7 -1.95 -17.58 11.96
CA GLU A 7 -0.76 -18.04 11.23
C GLU A 7 -1.08 -18.67 9.87
N ASP A 8 -2.31 -19.17 9.64
CA ASP A 8 -2.74 -19.72 8.34
C ASP A 8 -2.88 -18.62 7.26
N PHE A 9 -2.82 -17.35 7.66
CA PHE A 9 -3.09 -16.20 6.81
C PHE A 9 -1.86 -15.34 6.63
N GLU A 10 -1.02 -15.69 5.66
CA GLU A 10 0.19 -14.92 5.33
C GLU A 10 -0.08 -13.46 4.93
N ASP A 11 0.99 -12.66 4.89
CA ASP A 11 0.94 -11.33 4.30
C ASP A 11 0.52 -11.38 2.83
N LEU A 12 -0.10 -10.31 2.36
CA LEU A 12 -0.66 -10.25 1.02
C LEU A 12 0.43 -9.92 0.02
N GLU A 13 0.81 -10.91 -0.78
CA GLU A 13 1.61 -10.68 -1.98
C GLU A 13 0.91 -9.65 -2.90
N MET A 14 1.70 -8.87 -3.63
CA MET A 14 1.23 -7.86 -4.60
C MET A 14 0.62 -8.49 -5.86
N LEU A 15 -0.45 -9.26 -5.69
CA LEU A 15 -1.16 -9.97 -6.75
C LEU A 15 -2.68 -9.84 -6.57
N ARG A 16 -3.38 -9.48 -7.66
CA ARG A 16 -4.85 -9.29 -7.63
C ARG A 16 -5.61 -10.51 -7.07
N LYS A 17 -5.16 -11.72 -7.42
CA LYS A 17 -5.76 -12.99 -6.96
C LYS A 17 -5.66 -13.18 -5.44
N VAL A 18 -4.61 -12.65 -4.81
CA VAL A 18 -4.36 -12.78 -3.37
C VAL A 18 -5.31 -11.87 -2.59
N ILE A 19 -5.49 -10.63 -3.03
CA ILE A 19 -6.52 -9.73 -2.48
C ILE A 19 -7.92 -10.34 -2.59
N SER A 20 -8.28 -10.86 -3.78
CA SER A 20 -9.57 -11.54 -3.98
C SER A 20 -9.77 -12.76 -3.09
N LYS A 21 -8.71 -13.54 -2.83
CA LYS A 21 -8.75 -14.66 -1.89
C LYS A 21 -8.98 -14.15 -0.46
N ARG A 22 -8.24 -13.12 -0.04
CA ARG A 22 -8.35 -12.56 1.31
C ARG A 22 -9.72 -11.94 1.60
N ILE A 23 -10.36 -11.30 0.62
CA ILE A 23 -11.75 -10.81 0.76
C ILE A 23 -12.70 -11.95 1.16
N LYS A 24 -12.59 -13.11 0.51
CA LYS A 24 -13.42 -14.29 0.81
C LYS A 24 -13.14 -14.84 2.21
N GLU A 25 -11.87 -14.87 2.61
CA GLU A 25 -11.40 -15.35 3.92
C GLU A 25 -11.80 -14.42 5.06
N THR A 26 -11.80 -13.11 4.80
CA THR A 26 -12.09 -12.06 5.78
C THR A 26 -13.43 -12.25 6.47
N LYS A 27 -14.45 -12.74 5.76
CA LYS A 27 -15.77 -13.04 6.34
C LYS A 27 -15.71 -14.05 7.50
N LYS A 28 -14.82 -15.04 7.41
CA LYS A 28 -14.60 -16.04 8.46
C LYS A 28 -13.67 -15.49 9.54
N LEU A 29 -12.59 -14.86 9.13
CA LEU A 29 -11.57 -14.32 10.04
C LEU A 29 -12.16 -13.28 11.00
N LYS A 30 -12.95 -12.34 10.49
CA LYS A 30 -13.59 -11.27 11.28
C LYS A 30 -14.41 -11.79 12.46
N LYS A 31 -15.02 -12.98 12.36
CA LYS A 31 -15.83 -13.57 13.46
C LYS A 31 -14.98 -14.01 14.66
N ALA A 32 -13.68 -14.23 14.45
CA ALA A 32 -12.74 -14.66 15.48
C ALA A 32 -11.91 -13.51 16.06
N LEU A 33 -12.17 -12.27 15.62
CA LEU A 33 -11.42 -11.09 16.03
C LEU A 33 -12.31 -10.14 16.83
N LYS A 34 -11.70 -9.49 17.83
CA LYS A 34 -12.31 -8.42 18.60
C LYS A 34 -12.05 -7.09 17.91
N LEU A 35 -13.08 -6.28 17.74
CA LEU A 35 -12.95 -4.91 17.25
C LEU A 35 -12.32 -4.04 18.35
N LEU A 36 -11.25 -3.33 18.00
CA LEU A 36 -10.58 -2.35 18.86
C LEU A 36 -10.99 -0.92 18.53
N SER A 37 -10.95 -0.55 17.24
CA SER A 37 -11.28 0.80 16.80
C SER A 37 -11.79 0.83 15.34
N LYS A 38 -12.34 1.98 14.93
CA LYS A 38 -12.74 2.30 13.55
C LYS A 38 -12.16 3.67 13.20
N SER A 39 -11.79 3.86 11.93
CA SER A 39 -11.43 5.17 11.42
C SER A 39 -12.66 6.07 11.31
N ASP A 40 -12.44 7.39 11.30
CA ASP A 40 -13.51 8.38 11.24
C ASP A 40 -14.32 8.33 9.94
N ASP A 41 -13.67 7.98 8.84
CA ASP A 41 -14.29 7.77 7.53
C ASP A 41 -15.06 6.43 7.42
N GLY A 42 -14.89 5.52 8.39
CA GLY A 42 -15.49 4.19 8.39
C GLY A 42 -14.92 3.22 7.35
N GLU A 43 -13.85 3.59 6.65
CA GLU A 43 -13.19 2.76 5.62
C GLU A 43 -12.26 1.72 6.26
N HIS A 44 -11.77 1.99 7.47
CA HIS A 44 -10.82 1.14 8.17
C HIS A 44 -11.33 0.67 9.53
N VAL A 45 -10.86 -0.50 9.94
CA VAL A 45 -11.09 -1.05 11.28
C VAL A 45 -9.81 -1.65 11.84
N LEU A 46 -9.57 -1.47 13.13
CA LEU A 46 -8.51 -2.15 13.86
C LEU A 46 -9.11 -3.26 14.71
N MET A 47 -8.55 -4.46 14.60
CA MET A 47 -9.01 -5.63 15.32
C MET A 47 -7.84 -6.43 15.91
N GLU A 48 -8.14 -7.21 16.94
CA GLU A 48 -7.17 -8.07 17.61
C GLU A 48 -7.71 -9.50 17.73
N CYS A 49 -6.83 -10.48 17.57
CA CYS A 49 -7.13 -11.84 17.98
C CYS A 49 -6.87 -12.02 19.48
N GLU A 50 -7.92 -12.22 20.28
CA GLU A 50 -7.77 -12.43 21.73
C GLU A 50 -6.99 -13.69 22.12
N SER A 51 -6.69 -14.59 21.17
CA SER A 51 -5.97 -15.85 21.45
C SER A 51 -4.45 -15.73 21.31
N CYS A 52 -3.96 -15.01 20.28
CA CYS A 52 -2.52 -14.81 20.05
C CYS A 52 -2.07 -13.34 20.18
N GLY A 53 -3.00 -12.39 20.35
CA GLY A 53 -2.72 -10.96 20.40
C GLY A 53 -2.25 -10.36 19.07
N GLN A 54 -2.48 -11.05 17.94
CA GLN A 54 -2.15 -10.54 16.60
C GLN A 54 -3.13 -9.43 16.20
N TYR A 55 -2.58 -8.35 15.65
CA TYR A 55 -3.36 -7.19 15.19
C TYR A 55 -3.67 -7.31 13.70
N TRP A 56 -4.85 -6.80 13.35
CA TRP A 56 -5.43 -6.87 12.02
C TRP A 56 -6.03 -5.53 11.65
N GLN A 57 -5.63 -4.98 10.50
CA GLN A 57 -6.32 -3.87 9.89
C GLN A 57 -7.28 -4.39 8.83
N GLY A 58 -8.52 -3.91 8.88
CA GLY A 58 -9.49 -4.04 7.81
C GLY A 58 -9.49 -2.79 6.95
N SER A 59 -9.60 -2.96 5.64
CA SER A 59 -9.75 -1.86 4.68
C SER A 59 -10.67 -2.28 3.54
N ARG A 60 -11.27 -1.31 2.86
CA ARG A 60 -12.22 -1.59 1.77
C ARG A 60 -11.53 -1.45 0.42
N ALA A 61 -11.47 -2.56 -0.30
CA ALA A 61 -10.81 -2.61 -1.60
C ALA A 61 -11.72 -2.04 -2.68
N TRP A 62 -11.60 -0.75 -2.99
CA TRP A 62 -12.47 -0.07 -3.96
C TRP A 62 -12.43 -0.71 -5.36
N ASN A 63 -11.25 -1.16 -5.80
CA ASN A 63 -11.05 -1.90 -7.06
C ASN A 63 -11.61 -3.34 -7.07
N TRP A 64 -12.20 -3.77 -5.95
CA TRP A 64 -12.83 -5.07 -5.74
C TRP A 64 -14.27 -4.92 -5.23
N GLY A 65 -14.98 -3.86 -5.66
CA GLY A 65 -16.38 -3.66 -5.29
C GLY A 65 -16.56 -3.13 -3.86
N ASN A 66 -15.54 -2.47 -3.32
CA ASN A 66 -15.54 -1.90 -1.97
C ASN A 66 -15.69 -2.95 -0.84
N ASP A 67 -15.24 -4.17 -1.11
CA ASP A 67 -15.28 -5.29 -0.18
C ASP A 67 -14.20 -5.15 0.90
N LEU A 68 -14.58 -5.49 2.14
CA LEU A 68 -13.66 -5.51 3.28
C LEU A 68 -12.69 -6.68 3.15
N TYR A 69 -11.40 -6.40 3.32
CA TYR A 69 -10.35 -7.41 3.49
C TYR A 69 -9.50 -7.13 4.72
N LEU A 70 -8.87 -8.16 5.27
CA LEU A 70 -8.05 -8.09 6.47
C LEU A 70 -6.61 -8.49 6.22
N PHE A 71 -5.68 -7.72 6.78
CA PHE A 71 -4.26 -8.01 6.75
C PHE A 71 -3.63 -7.77 8.12
N HIS A 72 -2.55 -8.50 8.39
CA HIS A 72 -1.80 -8.35 9.62
C HIS A 72 -1.16 -6.97 9.68
N VAL A 73 -1.13 -6.40 10.88
CA VAL A 73 -0.38 -5.18 11.15
C VAL A 73 0.42 -5.32 12.43
N PRO A 74 1.52 -4.58 12.60
CA PRO A 74 2.21 -4.48 13.88
C PRO A 74 1.27 -3.98 14.99
N LYS A 75 1.61 -4.31 16.24
CA LYS A 75 0.88 -3.77 17.39
C LYS A 75 1.00 -2.26 17.44
N ILE A 76 -0.12 -1.60 17.75
CA ILE A 76 -0.25 -0.15 17.80
C ILE A 76 -1.30 0.24 18.85
N THR A 77 -1.24 1.47 19.37
CA THR A 77 -2.34 2.01 20.19
C THR A 77 -3.53 2.38 19.30
N THR A 78 -4.73 2.45 19.88
CA THR A 78 -5.91 2.88 19.12
C THR A 78 -5.80 4.34 18.70
N GLU A 79 -5.16 5.17 19.52
CA GLU A 79 -4.96 6.60 19.30
C GLU A 79 -3.99 6.84 18.13
N ASP A 80 -2.84 6.16 18.12
CA ASP A 80 -1.84 6.32 17.04
C ASP A 80 -2.36 5.77 15.71
N TRP A 81 -3.17 4.70 15.76
CA TRP A 81 -3.79 4.12 14.57
C TRP A 81 -4.87 5.03 13.98
N GLN A 82 -5.62 5.76 14.81
CA GLN A 82 -6.62 6.72 14.35
C GLN A 82 -5.99 7.95 13.70
N GLN A 83 -4.81 8.39 14.16
CA GLN A 83 -4.08 9.48 13.51
C GLN A 83 -3.58 9.08 12.12
N GLU A 84 -3.08 7.85 11.99
CA GLU A 84 -2.55 7.34 10.74
C GLU A 84 -2.62 5.80 10.70
N VAL A 85 -3.55 5.29 9.89
CA VAL A 85 -3.73 3.86 9.65
C VAL A 85 -2.55 3.29 8.86
N TYR A 86 -2.38 1.97 8.86
CA TYR A 86 -1.36 1.34 8.03
C TYR A 86 -1.71 1.43 6.54
N VAL A 87 -0.67 1.52 5.71
CA VAL A 87 -0.82 1.54 4.25
C VAL A 87 -1.56 0.30 3.74
N GLN A 88 -2.39 0.48 2.71
CA GLN A 88 -3.31 -0.55 2.21
C GLN A 88 -2.68 -1.41 1.10
N PRO A 89 -2.59 -2.74 1.25
CA PRO A 89 -2.03 -3.63 0.22
C PRO A 89 -2.71 -3.53 -1.16
N ASP A 90 -4.01 -3.28 -1.23
CA ASP A 90 -4.71 -3.14 -2.51
C ASP A 90 -4.38 -1.82 -3.21
N GLU A 91 -4.27 -0.70 -2.48
CA GLU A 91 -3.83 0.57 -3.04
C GLU A 91 -2.39 0.50 -3.53
N LEU A 92 -1.50 -0.16 -2.77
CA LEU A 92 -0.11 -0.41 -3.19
C LEU A 92 -0.06 -1.18 -4.51
N LEU A 93 -0.84 -2.25 -4.63
CA LEU A 93 -0.92 -3.05 -5.85
C LEU A 93 -1.36 -2.21 -7.06
N ILE A 94 -2.36 -1.35 -6.87
CA ILE A 94 -2.88 -0.50 -7.95
C ILE A 94 -1.86 0.56 -8.34
N TYR A 95 -1.23 1.21 -7.36
CA TYR A 95 -0.17 2.18 -7.59
C TYR A 95 1.00 1.56 -8.37
N VAL A 96 1.48 0.38 -7.97
CA VAL A 96 2.56 -0.33 -8.68
C VAL A 96 2.16 -0.70 -10.09
N ALA A 97 0.95 -1.22 -10.29
CA ALA A 97 0.47 -1.58 -11.62
C ALA A 97 0.37 -0.36 -12.55
N SER A 98 -0.11 0.78 -12.05
CA SER A 98 -0.16 2.04 -12.80
C SER A 98 1.24 2.54 -13.14
N LEU A 99 2.16 2.53 -12.18
CA LEU A 99 3.53 2.95 -12.38
C LEU A 99 4.24 2.05 -13.41
N GLN A 100 4.12 0.72 -13.31
CA GLN A 100 4.66 -0.23 -14.28
C GLN A 100 4.07 -0.02 -15.68
N GLY A 101 2.78 0.30 -15.78
CA GLY A 101 2.14 0.65 -17.05
C GLY A 101 2.83 1.81 -17.75
N ILE A 102 3.21 2.85 -17.01
CA ILE A 102 3.94 3.99 -17.56
C ILE A 102 5.39 3.62 -17.88
N LEU A 103 6.09 3.00 -16.92
CA LEU A 103 7.50 2.62 -17.07
C LEU A 103 7.74 1.66 -18.25
N SER A 104 6.76 0.80 -18.57
CA SER A 104 6.85 -0.14 -19.70
C SER A 104 6.57 0.50 -21.07
N GLN A 105 5.90 1.65 -21.11
CA GLN A 105 5.57 2.36 -22.35
C GLN A 105 6.65 3.36 -22.76
N GLY A 106 7.41 3.90 -21.80
CA GLY A 106 8.45 4.90 -22.04
C GLY A 106 9.86 4.33 -21.95
N ASN A 107 10.77 4.85 -22.78
CA ASN A 107 12.20 4.59 -22.60
C ASN A 107 12.79 5.60 -21.59
N PHE A 108 12.69 5.28 -20.31
CA PHE A 108 13.18 6.14 -19.22
C PHE A 108 14.68 5.89 -18.98
N GLU A 109 15.53 6.52 -19.78
CA GLU A 109 16.98 6.46 -19.60
C GLU A 109 17.49 7.71 -18.85
N PRO A 110 18.34 7.57 -17.81
CA PRO A 110 18.96 8.71 -17.17
C PRO A 110 19.92 9.44 -18.14
N LYS A 111 20.04 10.77 -17.99
CA LYS A 111 21.05 11.60 -18.66
C LYS A 111 22.01 12.22 -17.64
N ASN A 112 23.13 12.74 -18.13
CA ASN A 112 24.21 13.31 -17.31
C ASN A 112 23.88 14.70 -16.70
N GLU A 113 22.64 15.17 -16.86
CA GLU A 113 22.20 16.45 -16.30
C GLU A 113 21.35 16.22 -15.06
N PRO A 114 21.46 17.06 -14.02
CA PRO A 114 20.63 16.94 -12.83
C PRO A 114 19.17 17.31 -13.12
N CYS A 115 18.28 16.82 -12.26
CA CYS A 115 16.90 17.25 -12.20
C CYS A 115 16.79 18.78 -12.00
N ARG A 116 15.86 19.43 -12.70
CA ARG A 116 15.63 20.88 -12.54
C ARG A 116 14.90 21.29 -11.26
N VAL A 117 14.47 20.33 -10.45
CA VAL A 117 13.84 20.64 -9.16
C VAL A 117 14.92 21.03 -8.16
N VAL A 118 14.73 22.19 -7.53
CA VAL A 118 15.68 22.75 -6.55
C VAL A 118 15.93 21.75 -5.43
N GLY A 119 17.20 21.46 -5.15
CA GLY A 119 17.61 20.52 -4.11
C GLY A 119 17.53 19.04 -4.51
N CYS A 120 17.35 18.72 -5.80
CA CYS A 120 17.34 17.35 -6.29
C CYS A 120 18.60 17.05 -7.11
N ASP A 121 19.42 16.14 -6.62
CA ASP A 121 20.67 15.72 -7.28
C ASP A 121 20.50 14.49 -8.19
N ASN A 122 19.28 13.96 -8.31
CA ASN A 122 19.00 12.80 -9.16
C ASN A 122 19.17 13.15 -10.65
N PRO A 123 19.67 12.23 -11.49
CA PRO A 123 19.79 12.45 -12.92
C PRO A 123 18.41 12.65 -13.54
N ALA A 124 18.29 13.63 -14.43
CA ALA A 124 17.11 13.82 -15.25
C ALA A 124 16.99 12.67 -16.27
N ILE A 125 15.80 12.51 -16.85
CA ILE A 125 15.53 11.51 -17.90
C ILE A 125 15.83 12.13 -19.28
N LYS A 126 16.32 11.33 -20.23
CA LYS A 126 16.44 11.73 -21.65
C LYS A 126 15.10 12.27 -22.18
N GLY A 127 15.16 13.40 -22.88
CA GLY A 127 13.96 14.09 -23.40
C GLY A 127 13.13 14.85 -22.37
N LEU A 128 13.46 14.76 -21.06
CA LEU A 128 12.78 15.48 -19.99
C LEU A 128 13.76 16.36 -19.19
N VAL A 129 13.20 17.27 -18.40
CA VAL A 129 13.95 18.17 -17.51
C VAL A 129 14.02 17.67 -16.06
N ASN A 130 13.23 16.66 -15.72
CA ASN A 130 13.10 16.12 -14.37
C ASN A 130 13.62 14.68 -14.29
N CYS A 131 14.01 14.25 -13.09
CA CYS A 131 14.27 12.84 -12.79
C CYS A 131 12.97 12.03 -12.78
N LEU A 132 13.08 10.70 -12.69
CA LEU A 132 11.93 9.80 -12.73
C LEU A 132 10.91 10.09 -11.62
N GLU A 133 11.38 10.29 -10.39
CA GLU A 133 10.51 10.60 -9.26
C GLU A 133 9.72 11.89 -9.47
N HIS A 134 10.37 12.99 -9.86
CA HIS A 134 9.70 14.26 -10.13
C HIS A 134 8.84 14.23 -11.40
N HIS A 135 9.14 13.36 -12.36
CA HIS A 135 8.27 13.12 -13.50
C HIS A 135 6.99 12.40 -13.07
N VAL A 136 7.09 11.34 -12.25
CA VAL A 136 5.95 10.65 -11.65
C VAL A 136 5.08 11.63 -10.84
N GLN A 137 5.68 12.47 -10.01
CA GLN A 137 4.96 13.50 -9.26
C GLN A 137 4.23 14.49 -10.18
N ASN A 138 4.81 14.86 -11.32
CA ASN A 138 4.11 15.71 -12.29
C ASN A 138 2.91 15.01 -12.92
N LEU A 139 3.04 13.72 -13.27
CA LEU A 139 1.94 12.91 -13.78
C LEU A 139 0.81 12.78 -12.74
N GLN A 140 1.16 12.63 -11.47
CA GLN A 140 0.20 12.63 -10.36
C GLN A 140 -0.54 13.97 -10.23
N LYS A 141 0.16 15.11 -10.36
CA LYS A 141 -0.46 16.45 -10.30
C LYS A 141 -1.50 16.68 -11.41
N ILE A 142 -1.32 16.07 -12.56
CA ILE A 142 -2.26 16.16 -13.70
C ILE A 142 -3.21 14.96 -13.79
N ASN A 143 -3.30 14.15 -12.73
CA ASN A 143 -4.18 12.97 -12.62
C ASN A 143 -3.95 11.89 -13.70
N GLN A 144 -2.73 11.80 -14.25
CA GLN A 144 -2.32 10.70 -15.13
C GLN A 144 -1.76 9.48 -14.38
N LEU A 145 -1.45 9.65 -13.10
CA LEU A 145 -1.12 8.57 -12.17
C LEU A 145 -1.89 8.73 -10.86
N PRO A 146 -2.21 7.61 -10.17
CA PRO A 146 -2.73 7.69 -8.81
C PRO A 146 -1.69 8.34 -7.88
N GLN A 147 -2.19 9.02 -6.84
CA GLN A 147 -1.34 9.57 -5.78
C GLN A 147 -0.58 8.45 -5.08
N ASN A 148 0.52 8.80 -4.39
CA ASN A 148 1.25 7.84 -3.59
C ASN A 148 0.32 7.26 -2.50
N PRO A 149 0.39 5.93 -2.26
CA PRO A 149 -0.33 5.31 -1.16
C PRO A 149 0.01 6.00 0.17
N ASN A 150 -1.00 6.22 0.98
CA ASN A 150 -0.88 6.90 2.27
C ASN A 150 -1.00 5.92 3.44
N GLY A 151 -0.43 6.28 4.57
CA GLY A 151 -0.49 5.53 5.81
C GLY A 151 0.88 5.10 6.32
N ARG A 152 0.86 4.46 7.49
CA ARG A 152 2.03 3.93 8.16
C ARG A 152 2.59 2.75 7.38
N TRP A 153 3.83 2.87 6.92
CA TRP A 153 4.57 1.79 6.25
C TRP A 153 5.03 0.74 7.25
N PHE A 154 5.03 -0.54 6.85
CA PHE A 154 5.36 -1.66 7.72
C PHE A 154 5.78 -2.89 6.89
N PRO A 155 6.64 -3.80 7.37
CA PRO A 155 7.00 -5.00 6.61
C PRO A 155 5.77 -5.88 6.29
N PRO A 156 5.70 -6.49 5.08
CA PRO A 156 6.65 -6.38 3.95
C PRO A 156 6.45 -5.12 3.07
N TYR A 157 5.46 -4.29 3.39
CA TYR A 157 5.09 -3.08 2.66
C TYR A 157 5.89 -1.84 3.11
N LEU A 158 7.20 -1.85 2.92
CA LEU A 158 8.08 -0.71 3.23
C LEU A 158 8.16 0.26 2.04
N ALA A 159 8.17 1.57 2.29
CA ALA A 159 8.08 2.61 1.25
C ALA A 159 9.17 2.48 0.17
N GLU A 160 10.38 2.10 0.54
CA GLU A 160 11.50 1.87 -0.36
C GLU A 160 11.23 0.80 -1.43
N ASN A 161 10.35 -0.17 -1.15
CA ASN A 161 9.97 -1.22 -2.08
C ASN A 161 9.03 -0.70 -3.19
N PHE A 162 8.49 0.51 -3.05
CA PHE A 162 7.50 1.11 -3.95
C PHE A 162 7.98 2.41 -4.61
N LYS A 163 9.24 2.80 -4.38
CA LYS A 163 9.80 3.99 -5.04
C LYS A 163 9.99 3.74 -6.55
N PRO A 164 9.66 4.71 -7.42
CA PRO A 164 10.01 4.64 -8.83
C PRO A 164 11.52 4.52 -8.96
N THR A 165 11.98 3.41 -9.53
CA THR A 165 13.39 3.21 -9.86
C THR A 165 13.52 3.04 -11.36
N PHE A 166 14.62 3.53 -11.92
CA PHE A 166 15.06 3.05 -13.23
C PHE A 166 15.26 1.55 -13.06
N ASN A 167 14.53 0.72 -13.81
CA ASN A 167 14.58 -0.73 -13.64
C ASN A 167 16.04 -1.22 -13.56
N LYS A 168 16.30 -2.10 -12.60
CA LYS A 168 17.45 -3.01 -12.63
C LYS A 168 17.25 -4.06 -13.71
#